data_AF-A0A920LHN9-F1
#
_entry.id   AF-A0A920LHN9-F1
#
_cell.length_a   1.000
_cell.length_b   1.000
_cell.length_c   1.000
_cell.angle_alpha   90.00
_cell.angle_beta   90.00
_cell.angle_gamma   90.00
#
_symmetry.space_group_name_H-M   'P 1'
#
loop_
_entity.id
_entity.type
_entity.pdbx_description
1 polymer ?
#
loop_
_entity_poly.entity_id
_entity_poly.type
_entity_poly.pdbx_seq_one_letter_code
_entity_poly.pdbx_strand_id
1 'polypeptide(L)'
;MNAKEKNRKAIIERETRETKIFVELDIDGSGVSEIETGIGFLDHMLESFSRHSLIDLKLKAEGIFMLINITTEDTGIVIGSAIAKALAIFQALSVW
;
A
#
# COMPACT_ATOMS: atom_id res chain seq x y z
N MET A 1 4.62 -32.94 4.35
CA MET A 1 5.17 -32.08 3.27
C MET A 1 4.71 -30.66 3.56
N ASN A 2 5.63 -29.81 4.04
CA ASN A 2 5.32 -28.50 4.61
C ASN A 2 4.86 -27.51 3.55
N ALA A 3 3.82 -26.72 3.88
CA ALA A 3 3.34 -25.59 3.10
C ALA A 3 4.47 -24.57 2.95
N LYS A 4 5.20 -24.72 1.84
CA LYS A 4 6.40 -24.01 1.48
C LYS A 4 6.06 -22.54 1.23
N GLU A 5 6.62 -21.64 2.05
CA GLU A 5 6.99 -20.25 1.75
C GLU A 5 6.21 -19.60 0.60
N LYS A 6 4.96 -19.23 0.85
CA LYS A 6 4.26 -18.32 -0.05
C LYS A 6 4.71 -16.92 0.37
N ASN A 7 5.66 -16.34 -0.36
CA ASN A 7 6.14 -14.98 -0.12
C ASN A 7 4.94 -14.03 -0.19
N ARG A 8 4.42 -13.55 0.95
CA ARG A 8 3.18 -12.77 1.03
C ARG A 8 3.49 -11.30 0.73
N LYS A 9 3.96 -11.07 -0.49
CA LYS A 9 4.31 -9.76 -1.03
C LYS A 9 3.34 -9.37 -2.12
N ALA A 10 3.12 -8.07 -2.26
CA ALA A 10 2.33 -7.51 -3.34
C ALA A 10 2.91 -6.18 -3.79
N ILE A 11 2.93 -6.01 -5.12
CA ILE A 11 3.16 -4.73 -5.76
C ILE A 11 1.88 -4.37 -6.50
N ILE A 12 1.42 -3.13 -6.31
CA ILE A 12 0.31 -2.52 -7.01
C ILE A 12 0.69 -1.11 -7.43
N GLU A 13 0.42 -0.80 -8.68
CA GLU A 13 0.47 0.54 -9.24
C GLU A 13 -0.94 0.92 -9.69
N ARG A 14 -1.36 2.15 -9.37
CA ARG A 14 -2.63 2.71 -9.81
C ARG A 14 -2.41 4.14 -10.27
N GLU A 15 -2.98 4.45 -11.43
CA GLU A 15 -2.94 5.79 -12.01
C GLU A 15 -4.37 6.20 -12.37
N THR A 16 -4.78 7.37 -11.91
CA THR A 16 -6.05 8.03 -12.24
C THR A 16 -5.74 9.36 -12.92
N ARG A 17 -6.75 10.20 -13.14
CA ARG A 17 -6.51 11.57 -13.65
C ARG A 17 -5.95 12.48 -12.56
N GLU A 18 -6.17 12.12 -11.30
CA GLU A 18 -5.90 12.93 -10.11
C GLU A 18 -4.67 12.47 -9.33
N THR A 19 -4.34 11.17 -9.41
CA THR A 19 -3.34 10.52 -8.57
C THR A 19 -2.53 9.46 -9.31
N LYS A 20 -1.27 9.30 -8.92
CA LYS A 20 -0.39 8.20 -9.32
C LYS A 20 0.21 7.60 -8.05
N ILE A 21 -0.08 6.33 -7.79
CA ILE A 21 0.26 5.67 -6.54
C ILE A 21 0.94 4.34 -6.83
N PHE A 22 2.10 4.15 -6.21
CA PHE A 22 2.87 2.92 -6.18
C PHE A 22 2.87 2.39 -4.75
N VAL A 23 2.54 1.12 -4.56
CA VAL A 23 2.69 0.39 -3.29
C VAL A 23 3.41 -0.92 -3.55
N GLU A 24 4.46 -1.15 -2.77
CA GLU A 24 5.05 -2.45 -2.55
C GLU A 24 4.94 -2.77 -1.06
N LEU A 25 4.46 -3.97 -0.74
CA LEU A 25 4.37 -4.41 0.65
C LEU A 25 4.76 -5.87 0.83
N ASP A 26 5.22 -6.18 2.04
CA ASP A 26 5.47 -7.51 2.56
C ASP A 26 4.77 -7.68 3.90
N ILE A 27 3.77 -8.56 3.98
CA ILE A 27 3.04 -8.78 5.24
C ILE A 27 3.79 -9.68 6.23
N ASP A 28 4.88 -10.30 5.81
CA ASP A 28 5.81 -11.08 6.66
C ASP A 28 7.09 -10.27 6.98
N GLY A 29 7.00 -8.95 6.94
CA GLY A 29 8.12 -8.04 7.12
C GLY A 29 8.59 -7.84 8.57
N SER A 30 9.29 -6.73 8.77
CA SER A 30 9.84 -6.29 10.07
C SER A 30 9.38 -4.90 10.49
N GLY A 31 8.50 -4.26 9.71
CA GLY A 31 8.00 -2.90 9.94
C GLY A 31 8.90 -1.81 9.36
N VAL A 32 9.64 -2.10 8.28
CA VAL A 32 10.43 -1.14 7.53
C VAL A 32 9.52 -0.37 6.58
N SER A 33 9.59 0.96 6.61
CA SER A 33 8.78 1.81 5.74
C SER A 33 9.58 2.83 4.96
N GLU A 34 9.19 3.05 3.71
CA GLU A 34 9.62 4.16 2.85
C GLU A 34 8.35 4.79 2.27
N ILE A 35 7.90 5.90 2.85
CA ILE A 35 6.59 6.49 2.56
C ILE A 35 6.75 7.94 2.12
N GLU A 36 6.23 8.23 0.92
CA GLU A 36 6.20 9.56 0.34
C GLU A 36 4.82 9.84 -0.27
N THR A 37 3.88 10.40 0.50
CA THR A 37 2.57 10.83 -0.03
C THR A 37 2.47 12.34 -0.28
N GLY A 38 3.43 13.10 0.24
CA GLY A 38 3.38 14.57 0.25
C GLY A 38 2.40 15.15 1.29
N ILE A 39 1.76 14.30 2.11
CA ILE A 39 0.86 14.69 3.19
C ILE A 39 1.47 14.24 4.52
N GLY A 40 2.21 15.11 5.19
CA GLY A 40 3.05 14.72 6.34
C GLY A 40 2.32 14.00 7.48
N PHE A 41 1.04 14.31 7.73
CA PHE A 41 0.25 13.56 8.72
C PHE A 41 -0.07 12.14 8.25
N LEU A 42 -0.39 11.95 6.97
CA LEU A 42 -0.64 10.63 6.40
C LEU A 42 0.63 9.78 6.40
N ASP A 43 1.77 10.37 6.03
CA ASP A 43 3.08 9.71 6.08
C ASP A 43 3.35 9.17 7.49
N HIS A 44 3.21 10.02 8.51
CA HIS A 44 3.40 9.64 9.90
C HIS A 44 2.45 8.50 10.37
N MET A 45 1.20 8.55 9.95
CA MET A 45 0.22 7.51 10.26
C MET A 45 0.58 6.17 9.62
N LEU A 46 1.06 6.19 8.38
CA LEU A 46 1.42 4.98 7.63
C LEU A 46 2.77 4.38 8.10
N GLU A 47 3.72 5.21 8.54
CA GLU A 47 4.93 4.75 9.23
C GLU A 47 4.58 4.02 10.52
N SER A 48 3.66 4.59 11.30
CA SER A 48 3.16 3.97 12.54
C SER A 48 2.44 2.65 12.24
N PHE A 49 1.62 2.62 11.19
CA PHE A 49 0.96 1.40 10.72
C PHE A 49 1.98 0.31 10.36
N SER A 50 3.01 0.62 9.55
CA SER A 50 4.06 -0.34 9.18
C SER A 50 4.80 -0.86 10.42
N ARG A 51 5.26 0.03 11.29
CA ARG A 51 5.97 -0.32 12.53
C ARG A 51 5.18 -1.27 13.43
N HIS A 52 3.89 -1.00 13.64
CA HIS A 52 3.09 -1.75 14.60
C HIS A 52 2.43 -3.01 14.02
N SER A 53 2.27 -3.08 12.70
CA SER A 53 1.79 -4.28 12.01
C SER A 53 2.91 -5.24 11.62
N LEU A 54 4.19 -4.79 11.68
CA LEU A 54 5.37 -5.48 11.15
C LEU A 54 5.34 -5.66 9.63
N ILE A 55 4.45 -4.97 8.93
CA ILE A 55 4.39 -4.99 7.47
C ILE A 55 5.47 -4.06 6.93
N ASP A 56 6.33 -4.57 6.05
CA ASP A 56 7.23 -3.67 5.30
C ASP A 56 6.42 -2.96 4.21
N LEU A 57 6.54 -1.63 4.12
CA LEU A 57 5.71 -0.80 3.25
C LEU A 57 6.55 0.24 2.50
N LYS A 58 6.63 0.11 1.19
CA LYS A 58 7.14 1.13 0.28
C LYS A 58 5.96 1.76 -0.45
N LEU A 59 5.75 3.05 -0.25
CA LEU A 59 4.62 3.80 -0.81
C LEU A 59 5.12 5.11 -1.41
N LYS A 60 4.72 5.36 -2.65
CA LYS A 60 4.85 6.67 -3.29
C LYS A 60 3.50 7.08 -3.83
N ALA A 61 3.01 8.24 -3.41
CA ALA A 61 1.79 8.83 -3.93
C ALA A 61 2.07 10.25 -4.44
N GLU A 62 1.70 10.48 -5.70
CA GLU A 62 1.73 11.78 -6.35
C GLU A 62 0.29 12.16 -6.64
N GLY A 63 -0.17 13.28 -6.07
CA GLY A 63 -1.54 13.75 -6.27
C GLY A 63 -1.61 15.27 -6.34
N ILE A 64 -2.74 15.79 -6.80
CA ILE A 64 -2.97 17.23 -6.87
C ILE A 64 -3.14 17.79 -5.45
N PHE A 65 -2.29 18.74 -5.05
CA PHE A 65 -2.24 19.30 -3.68
C PHE A 65 -3.58 19.81 -3.14
N MET A 66 -4.46 20.34 -3.99
CA MET A 66 -5.78 20.84 -3.57
C MET A 66 -6.79 19.73 -3.20
N LEU A 67 -6.48 18.47 -3.50
CA LEU A 67 -7.38 17.31 -3.35
C LEU A 67 -6.78 16.24 -2.44
N ILE A 68 -6.21 16.66 -1.30
CA ILE A 68 -5.56 15.78 -0.32
C ILE A 68 -6.45 14.61 0.14
N ASN A 69 -7.77 14.81 0.20
CA ASN A 69 -8.72 13.78 0.58
C ASN A 69 -8.77 12.64 -0.45
N ILE A 70 -8.68 12.98 -1.75
CA ILE A 70 -8.65 11.99 -2.84
C ILE A 70 -7.32 11.24 -2.82
N THR A 71 -6.20 11.93 -2.65
CA THR A 71 -4.89 11.28 -2.49
C THR A 71 -4.88 10.31 -1.31
N THR A 72 -5.51 10.70 -0.19
CA THR A 72 -5.63 9.86 1.01
C THR A 72 -6.51 8.63 0.74
N GLU A 73 -7.67 8.82 0.09
CA GLU A 73 -8.59 7.74 -0.28
C GLU A 73 -7.93 6.75 -1.24
N ASP A 74 -7.33 7.25 -2.31
CA ASP A 74 -6.67 6.44 -3.33
C ASP A 74 -5.49 5.65 -2.75
N THR A 75 -4.73 6.27 -1.84
CA THR A 75 -3.67 5.58 -1.10
C THR A 75 -4.24 4.41 -0.28
N GLY A 76 -5.35 4.64 0.43
CA GLY A 76 -6.04 3.58 1.19
C GLY A 76 -6.52 2.42 0.30
N ILE A 77 -7.10 2.74 -0.87
CA ILE A 77 -7.55 1.73 -1.85
C ILE A 77 -6.38 0.86 -2.32
N VAL A 78 -5.24 1.47 -2.67
CA VAL A 78 -4.08 0.74 -3.20
C VAL A 78 -3.42 -0.13 -2.12
N ILE A 79 -3.27 0.40 -0.90
CA ILE A 79 -2.75 -0.39 0.25
C ILE A 79 -3.67 -1.58 0.55
N GLY A 80 -4.99 -1.35 0.66
CA GLY A 80 -5.96 -2.42 0.91
C GLY A 80 -5.94 -3.51 -0.16
N SER A 81 -5.83 -3.09 -1.43
CA SER A 81 -5.69 -4.02 -2.57
C SER A 81 -4.41 -4.84 -2.50
N ALA A 82 -3.29 -4.22 -2.09
CA ALA A 82 -2.01 -4.89 -1.98
C ALA A 82 -2.04 -5.91 -0.83
N ILE A 83 -2.65 -5.57 0.30
CA ILE A 83 -2.84 -6.50 1.43
C ILE A 83 -3.70 -7.70 1.00
N ALA A 84 -4.82 -7.45 0.31
CA ALA A 84 -5.71 -8.50 -0.18
C ALA A 84 -5.00 -9.45 -1.16
N LYS A 85 -4.17 -8.91 -2.05
CA LYS A 85 -3.33 -9.66 -2.99
C LYS A 85 -2.27 -10.49 -2.27
N ALA A 86 -1.56 -9.91 -1.30
CA ALA A 86 -0.53 -10.59 -0.51
C ALA A 86 -1.11 -11.74 0.34
N LEU A 87 -2.31 -11.56 0.90
CA LEU A 87 -3.02 -12.58 1.66
C LEU A 87 -3.64 -13.68 0.78
N ALA A 88 -3.63 -13.52 -0.54
CA ALA A 88 -4.36 -14.37 -1.49
C ALA A 88 -5.86 -14.53 -1.14
N ILE A 89 -6.42 -13.58 -0.38
CA ILE A 89 -7.85 -13.50 -0.08
C ILE A 89 -8.61 -13.12 -1.36
N PHE A 90 -7.94 -12.39 -2.26
CA PHE A 90 -8.48 -12.01 -3.56
C PHE A 90 -7.60 -12.55 -4.71
N GLN A 91 -8.09 -13.57 -5.42
CA GLN A 91 -7.69 -13.84 -6.80
C GLN A 91 -8.62 -13.13 -7.81
N ALA A 92 -9.44 -12.17 -7.38
CA ALA A 92 -10.54 -11.69 -8.19
C ALA A 92 -10.96 -10.25 -7.85
N LEU A 93 -10.30 -9.25 -8.42
CA LEU A 93 -10.96 -8.06 -8.96
C LEU A 93 -10.02 -7.43 -10.01
N SER A 94 -9.90 -8.11 -11.15
CA SER A 94 -9.60 -7.46 -12.42
C SER A 94 -10.84 -6.68 -12.84
N VAL A 95 -11.08 -5.51 -12.29
CA VAL A 95 -12.18 -4.64 -12.74
C VAL A 95 -11.90 -3.18 -12.40
N TRP A 96 -11.58 -2.45 -13.48
CA TRP A 96 -11.66 -1.00 -13.76
C TRP A 96 -10.65 -0.06 -13.10
#